data_AF-A0A7W1NSF0-F1
#
_entry.id   AF-A0A7W1NSF0-F1
#
_cell.length_a   1.000
_cell.length_b   1.000
_cell.length_c   1.000
_cell.angle_alpha   90.00
_cell.angle_beta   90.00
_cell.angle_gamma   90.00
#
_symmetry.space_group_name_H-M   'P 1'
#
loop_
_entity.id
_entity.type
_entity.pdbx_description
1 polymer ?
#
loop_
_entity_poly.entity_id
_entity_poly.type
_entity_poly.pdbx_seq_one_letter_code
_entity_poly.pdbx_strand_id
1 'polypeptide(L)' 'APYENGMKPIGPANRRMPIKFYLVAVLFIIFDVEVVFFLPWAVQLRDLGIYGLIVMGIFLFILTIGFIYEWKKGAMEWE' A
#
# COMPACT_ATOMS: atom_id res chain seq x y z
N ALA A 1 -29.69 -2.99 13.06
CA ALA A 1 -30.25 -2.21 14.18
C ALA A 1 -29.15 -1.29 14.70
N PRO A 2 -29.43 -0.02 15.09
CA PRO A 2 -28.41 0.78 15.77
C PRO A 2 -28.19 0.14 17.14
N TYR A 3 -26.94 -0.16 17.42
CA TYR A 3 -26.48 -1.29 18.25
C TYR A 3 -26.96 -1.32 19.71
N GLU A 4 -27.69 -0.33 20.24
CA GLU A 4 -28.16 -0.39 21.64
C GLU A 4 -29.37 0.47 22.01
N ASN A 5 -29.66 1.56 21.30
CA ASN A 5 -30.78 2.45 21.63
C ASN A 5 -31.62 2.67 20.36
N GLY A 6 -32.88 2.22 20.38
CA GLY A 6 -33.81 2.19 19.22
C GLY A 6 -34.21 3.56 18.65
N MET A 7 -33.46 4.60 18.97
CA MET A 7 -33.58 5.93 18.40
C MET A 7 -32.99 5.97 16.99
N LYS A 8 -33.68 6.68 16.08
CA LYS A 8 -33.13 6.96 14.75
C LYS A 8 -31.85 7.80 14.90
N PRO A 9 -30.75 7.46 14.21
CA PRO A 9 -29.50 8.21 14.31
C PRO A 9 -29.75 9.68 13.94
N ILE A 10 -29.38 10.59 14.85
CA ILE A 10 -29.52 12.04 14.67
C ILE A 10 -28.17 12.58 14.22
N GLY A 11 -28.15 13.16 13.02
CA GLY A 11 -26.95 13.70 12.39
C GLY A 11 -26.65 13.03 11.05
N PRO A 12 -25.87 13.68 10.18
CA PRO A 12 -25.53 13.10 8.89
C PRO A 12 -24.59 11.91 9.09
N ALA A 13 -24.86 10.80 8.40
CA ALA A 13 -24.10 9.54 8.54
C ALA A 13 -22.67 9.61 7.98
N ASN A 14 -22.27 10.74 7.38
CA ASN A 14 -20.95 10.97 6.80
C ASN A 14 -20.01 11.64 7.80
N ARG A 15 -19.38 10.86 8.68
CA ARG A 15 -18.25 11.40 9.46
C ARG A 15 -17.08 11.71 8.55
N ARG A 16 -16.41 12.84 8.81
CA ARG A 16 -15.14 13.19 8.14
C ARG A 16 -14.13 12.09 8.44
N MET A 17 -13.82 11.27 7.44
CA MET A 17 -12.77 10.28 7.55
C MET A 17 -11.41 10.98 7.49
N PRO A 18 -10.47 10.66 8.40
CA PRO A 18 -9.10 11.14 8.31
C PRO A 18 -8.46 10.75 6.97
N ILE A 19 -7.74 11.69 6.35
CA ILE A 19 -7.01 11.47 5.09
C ILE A 19 -6.00 10.31 5.18
N LYS A 20 -5.57 9.97 6.42
CA LYS A 20 -4.62 8.90 6.74
C LYS A 20 -5.08 7.54 6.20
N PHE A 21 -6.38 7.23 6.25
CA PHE A 21 -6.92 5.97 5.72
C PHE A 21 -6.76 5.85 4.20
N TYR A 22 -6.85 6.98 3.48
CA TYR A 22 -6.61 7.01 2.04
C TYR A 22 -5.13 6.78 1.73
N LEU A 23 -4.20 7.39 2.48
CA LEU A 23 -2.77 7.18 2.30
C LEU A 23 -2.38 5.71 2.49
N VAL A 24 -2.89 5.05 3.53
CA VAL A 24 -2.67 3.61 3.75
C VAL A 24 -3.25 2.77 2.61
N ALA A 25 -4.43 3.11 2.09
CA ALA A 25 -5.04 2.39 0.98
C ALA A 25 -4.22 2.53 -0.31
N VAL A 26 -3.75 3.74 -0.64
CA VAL A 26 -2.90 3.96 -1.82
C VAL A 26 -1.56 3.24 -1.68
N LEU A 27 -0.93 3.31 -0.51
CA LEU A 27 0.31 2.61 -0.23
C LEU A 27 0.15 1.08 -0.39
N PHE A 28 -0.96 0.54 0.14
CA PHE A 28 -1.28 -0.87 0.01
C PHE A 28 -1.46 -1.27 -1.46
N ILE A 29 -2.14 -0.45 -2.28
CA ILE A 29 -2.31 -0.71 -3.72
C ILE A 29 -0.95 -0.73 -4.43
N ILE A 30 -0.07 0.23 -4.14
CA ILE A 30 1.25 0.29 -4.78
C ILE A 30 2.09 -0.94 -4.42
N PHE A 31 2.09 -1.33 -3.14
CA PHE A 31 2.83 -2.50 -2.67
C PHE A 31 2.26 -3.82 -3.22
N ASP A 32 0.93 -3.94 -3.30
CA ASP A 32 0.28 -5.12 -3.89
C ASP A 32 0.64 -5.28 -5.38
N VAL A 33 0.62 -4.16 -6.13
CA VAL A 33 1.06 -4.14 -7.53
C VAL A 33 2.54 -4.53 -7.68
N GLU A 34 3.42 -4.07 -6.80
CA GLU A 34 4.83 -4.48 -6.78
C GLU A 34 4.98 -6.01 -6.64
N VAL A 35 4.23 -6.62 -5.72
CA VAL A 35 4.25 -8.08 -5.52
C VAL A 35 3.72 -8.81 -6.75
N VAL A 36 2.66 -8.31 -7.39
CA VAL A 36 2.13 -8.89 -8.64
C VAL A 36 3.20 -8.92 -9.74
N PHE A 37 4.02 -7.88 -9.87
CA PHE A 37 5.15 -7.86 -10.82
C PHE A 37 6.30 -8.78 -10.39
N PHE A 38 6.48 -9.00 -9.09
CA PHE A 38 7.50 -9.89 -8.56
C PHE A 38 7.22 -11.37 -8.87
N LEU A 39 5.95 -11.78 -8.93
CA LEU A 39 5.54 -13.17 -9.17
C LEU A 39 6.05 -13.78 -10.49
N PRO A 40 5.80 -13.19 -11.68
CA PRO A 40 6.27 -13.76 -12.94
C PRO A 40 7.80 -13.82 -13.03
N TRP A 41 8.49 -12.82 -12.47
CA TRP A 41 9.94 -12.85 -12.37
C TRP A 41 10.42 -14.02 -11.50
N ALA A 42 9.79 -14.23 -10.33
CA ALA A 42 10.14 -15.32 -9.43
C ALA A 42 9.92 -16.70 -10.08
N VAL A 43 8.87 -16.85 -10.90
CA VAL A 43 8.60 -18.07 -11.65
C VAL A 43 9.65 -18.32 -12.75
N GLN A 44 10.14 -17.25 -13.38
CA GLN A 44 11.08 -17.32 -14.52
C GLN A 44 12.55 -17.15 -14.10
N LEU A 45 12.84 -17.11 -12.80
CA LEU A 45 14.18 -16.92 -12.23
C LEU A 45 15.26 -17.83 -12.83
N ARG A 46 14.88 -19.08 -13.18
CA ARG A 46 15.79 -20.06 -13.78
C ARG A 46 16.24 -19.68 -15.19
N ASP A 47 15.40 -19.02 -15.98
CA ASP A 47 15.68 -18.68 -17.38
C ASP A 47 16.34 -17.30 -17.52
N LEU A 48 16.07 -16.37 -16.59
CA LEU A 48 16.62 -15.01 -16.65
C LEU A 48 18.06 -14.88 -16.11
N GLY A 49 18.53 -15.83 -15.31
CA GLY A 49 19.89 -15.83 -14.75
C GLY A 49 20.27 -14.52 -14.04
N ILE A 50 21.54 -14.09 -14.19
CA ILE A 50 22.08 -12.87 -13.54
C ILE A 50 21.41 -11.59 -14.07
N TYR A 51 20.98 -11.58 -15.33
CA TYR A 51 20.32 -10.43 -15.94
C TYR A 51 19.00 -10.11 -15.24
N GLY A 52 18.17 -11.14 -14.98
CA GLY A 52 16.93 -10.97 -14.22
C GLY A 52 17.16 -10.45 -12.81
N LEU A 53 18.27 -10.86 -12.18
CA LEU A 53 18.62 -10.45 -10.82
C LEU A 53 18.97 -8.95 -10.77
N ILE A 54 19.72 -8.44 -11.75
CA ILE A 54 20.05 -7.01 -11.85
C ILE A 54 18.79 -6.19 -12.13
N VAL A 55 17.96 -6.62 -13.08
CA VAL A 55 16.73 -5.89 -13.46
C VAL A 55 15.78 -5.80 -12.27
N MET A 56 15.56 -6.89 -11.54
CA MET A 56 14.72 -6.84 -10.35
C MET A 56 15.36 -6.11 -9.18
N GLY A 57 16.68 -6.17 -9.02
CA GLY A 57 17.37 -5.36 -8.02
C GLY A 57 17.14 -3.86 -8.23
N ILE A 58 17.21 -3.39 -9.49
CA ILE A 58 16.93 -1.99 -9.83
C ILE A 58 15.45 -1.64 -9.59
N PHE A 59 14.53 -2.53 -10.00
CA PHE A 59 13.09 -2.33 -9.80
C PHE A 59 12.75 -2.17 -8.31
N LEU A 60 13.24 -3.08 -7.47
CA LEU A 60 13.02 -3.06 -6.03
C LEU A 60 13.69 -1.86 -5.36
N PHE A 61 14.86 -1.43 -5.85
CA PHE A 61 15.55 -0.25 -5.35
C PHE A 61 14.77 1.04 -5.59
N ILE A 62 14.21 1.23 -6.79
CA ILE A 62 13.40 2.41 -7.12
C ILE A 62 12.15 2.48 -6.24
N LEU A 63 11.48 1.34 -6.04
CA LEU A 63 10.28 1.27 -5.20
C LEU A 63 10.60 1.48 -3.72
N THR A 64 11.70 0.91 -3.23
CA THR A 64 12.17 1.12 -1.85
C THR A 64 12.46 2.61 -1.58
N ILE A 65 13.02 3.35 -2.55
CA ILE A 65 13.21 4.80 -2.40
C ILE A 65 11.86 5.53 -2.29
N GLY A 66 10.87 5.17 -3.11
CA GLY A 66 9.52 5.72 -3.02
C GLY A 66 8.90 5.47 -1.64
N PHE A 67 9.03 4.23 -1.15
CA PHE A 67 8.54 3.84 0.18
C PHE A 67 9.22 4.60 1.31
N ILE A 68 10.55 4.74 1.28
CA ILE A 68 11.31 5.52 2.27
C ILE A 68 10.89 7.00 2.26
N TYR A 69 10.61 7.55 1.08
CA TYR A 69 10.15 8.93 0.96
C TYR A 69 8.77 9.13 1.60
N GLU A 70 7.82 8.23 1.35
CA GLU A 70 6.49 8.26 1.96
C GLU A 70 6.54 8.03 3.48
N TRP A 71 7.43 7.14 3.94
CA TRP A 71 7.69 6.92 5.36
C TRP A 71 8.19 8.21 6.03
N LYS A 72 9.18 8.88 5.43
CA LYS A 72 9.72 10.15 5.95
C LYS A 72 8.70 11.29 5.91
N LYS A 73 7.72 11.25 5.01
CA LYS A 73 6.67 12.27 4.90
C LYS A 73 5.59 12.15 6.00
N GLY A 74 5.72 11.18 6.92
CA GLY A 74 4.83 11.07 8.08
C GLY A 74 3.48 10.44 7.76
N ALA A 75 3.36 9.68 6.66
CA ALA A 75 2.10 8.97 6.33
C ALA A 75 1.71 7.91 7.38
N MET A 76 2.65 7.52 8.27
CA MET A 76 2.46 6.49 9.30
C MET A 76 2.55 7.01 10.75
N GLU A 77 2.64 8.32 11.00
CA GLU A 77 2.63 8.81 12.39
C GLU A 77 1.20 8.92 12.94
N TRP A 78 0.96 8.09 13.95
CA TRP A 78 -0.27 8.01 14.72
C TRP A 78 -0.18 8.93 15.94
N GLU A 79 -0.44 10.22 15.71
CA GLU A 79 -1.11 11.09 16.69
C GLU A 79 -2.56 11.35 16.24
#